data_AF-A0A3B0SU70-F1
#
_entry.id   AF-A0A3B0SU70-F1
#
_cell.length_a   1.000
_cell.length_b   1.000
_cell.length_c   1.000
_cell.angle_alpha   90.00
_cell.angle_beta   90.00
_cell.angle_gamma   90.00
#
_symmetry.space_group_name_H-M   'P 1'
#
loop_
_entity.id
_entity.type
_entity.pdbx_description
1 polymer ?
#
loop_
_entity_poly.entity_id
_entity_poly.type
_entity_poly.pdbx_seq_one_letter_code
_entity_poly.pdbx_strand_id
1 'polypeptide(L)'
;MLGVEDPRVTEVDGKFFVGYTAYGTDGHREYATTPMFATSENLITWNRLGPLVRGEDNKDHFLLPTKPEGRCVAFHRRPPSIWLAESDDLVHWPEEHMRAILSPRPDNWWDTKRVGGNGPPVATEHGWLTLYHGYDEDRIHRIGVCLLDIENPAIVIN
;
A
#
# COMPACT_ATOMS: atom_id res chain seq x y z
N MET A 1 -10.21 13.58 13.02
CA MET A 1 -10.37 12.31 12.26
C MET A 1 -11.86 12.01 12.21
N LEU A 2 -12.40 11.82 11.01
CA LEU A 2 -13.82 11.57 10.74
C LEU A 2 -14.12 10.08 10.60
N GLY A 3 -13.15 9.26 10.18
CA GLY A 3 -13.31 7.80 10.09
C GLY A 3 -12.01 7.07 9.78
N VAL A 4 -12.05 5.74 9.88
CA VAL A 4 -10.98 4.84 9.44
C VAL A 4 -11.58 3.68 8.63
N GLU A 5 -10.88 3.23 7.60
CA GLU A 5 -11.38 2.20 6.67
C GLU A 5 -10.27 1.31 6.11
N ASP A 6 -10.71 0.18 5.55
CA ASP A 6 -9.93 -0.80 4.78
C ASP A 6 -8.58 -1.20 5.42
N PRO A 7 -8.58 -1.83 6.61
CA PRO A 7 -7.33 -2.28 7.25
C PRO A 7 -6.68 -3.44 6.49
N ARG A 8 -5.36 -3.37 6.29
CA ARG A 8 -4.52 -4.48 5.81
C ARG A 8 -3.51 -4.83 6.88
N VAL A 9 -3.61 -6.03 7.45
CA VAL A 9 -2.70 -6.51 8.49
C VAL A 9 -1.57 -7.30 7.85
N THR A 10 -0.34 -7.05 8.29
CA THR A 10 0.87 -7.78 7.90
C THR A 10 1.61 -8.18 9.17
N GLU A 11 1.99 -9.45 9.27
CA GLU A 11 2.92 -9.90 10.29
C GLU A 11 4.35 -9.80 9.75
N VAL A 12 5.24 -9.16 10.51
CA VAL A 12 6.67 -9.05 10.20
C VAL A 12 7.44 -9.32 11.48
N ASP A 13 8.31 -10.33 11.46
CA ASP A 13 9.15 -10.74 12.61
C ASP A 13 8.37 -10.96 13.93
N GLY A 14 7.17 -11.56 13.85
CA GLY A 14 6.32 -11.83 15.02
C GLY A 14 5.56 -10.60 15.58
N LYS A 15 5.60 -9.48 14.86
CA LYS A 15 4.86 -8.24 15.20
C LYS A 15 3.86 -7.91 14.11
N PHE A 16 2.66 -7.48 14.50
CA PHE A 16 1.61 -7.10 13.56
C PHE A 16 1.70 -5.62 13.23
N PHE A 17 1.52 -5.31 11.95
CA PHE A 17 1.40 -3.97 11.42
C PHE A 17 0.07 -3.88 10.68
N VAL A 18 -0.62 -2.75 10.78
CA VAL A 18 -1.83 -2.49 10.02
C VAL A 18 -1.70 -1.20 9.25
N GLY A 19 -1.84 -1.28 7.92
CA GLY A 19 -2.13 -0.13 7.07
C GLY A 19 -3.63 0.13 7.07
N TYR A 20 -4.07 1.32 7.44
CA TYR A 20 -5.48 1.71 7.40
C TYR A 20 -5.64 3.14 6.88
N THR A 21 -6.70 3.40 6.14
CA THR A 21 -6.98 4.74 5.61
C THR A 21 -7.67 5.55 6.69
N ALA A 22 -7.14 6.72 7.05
CA ALA A 22 -7.81 7.68 7.93
C ALA A 22 -8.41 8.82 7.10
N TYR A 23 -9.71 9.04 7.26
CA TYR A 23 -10.42 10.15 6.64
C TYR A 23 -10.61 11.30 7.64
N GLY A 24 -10.43 12.54 7.21
CA GLY A 24 -10.61 13.75 8.00
C GLY A 24 -9.38 14.63 7.96
N THR A 25 -9.06 15.35 9.04
CA THR A 25 -7.90 16.24 9.01
C THR A 25 -6.55 15.52 9.15
N ASP A 26 -5.58 15.89 8.31
CA ASP A 26 -4.18 15.44 8.37
C ASP A 26 -3.24 16.48 9.01
N GLY A 27 -3.79 17.57 9.54
CA GLY A 27 -3.06 18.74 10.06
C GLY A 27 -2.83 19.84 9.02
N HIS A 28 -3.07 19.56 7.74
CA HIS A 28 -2.92 20.53 6.64
C HIS A 28 -4.24 20.76 5.88
N ARG A 29 -5.08 19.72 5.79
CA ARG A 29 -6.33 19.68 5.04
C ARG A 29 -7.44 19.16 5.95
N GLU A 30 -8.69 19.55 5.68
CA GLU A 30 -9.86 19.15 6.47
C GLU A 30 -10.44 17.79 6.04
N TYR A 31 -10.36 17.49 4.73
CA TYR A 31 -10.90 16.29 4.10
C TYR A 31 -9.79 15.50 3.39
N ALA A 32 -8.80 15.06 4.17
CA ALA A 32 -7.68 14.26 3.68
C ALA A 32 -7.98 12.76 3.74
N THR A 33 -7.52 12.04 2.72
CA THR A 33 -7.40 10.58 2.76
C THR A 33 -5.96 10.24 3.09
N THR A 34 -5.71 9.77 4.32
CA THR A 34 -4.35 9.64 4.87
C THR A 34 -3.97 8.17 5.10
N PRO A 35 -2.85 7.67 4.55
CA PRO A 35 -2.43 6.28 4.67
C PRO A 35 -1.68 6.05 5.99
N MET A 36 -2.38 5.61 7.03
CA MET A 36 -1.83 5.47 8.39
C MET A 36 -1.32 4.06 8.69
N PHE A 37 -0.24 3.96 9.46
CA PHE A 37 0.22 2.72 10.07
C PHE A 37 0.00 2.69 11.59
N ALA A 38 -0.30 1.50 12.10
CA ALA A 38 -0.24 1.17 13.51
C ALA A 38 0.37 -0.23 13.69
N THR A 39 0.78 -0.55 14.91
CA THR A 39 1.38 -1.84 15.25
C THR A 39 0.73 -2.47 16.48
N SER A 40 0.77 -3.80 16.56
CA SER A 40 0.21 -4.59 17.65
C SER A 40 1.04 -5.85 17.90
N GLU A 41 0.96 -6.36 19.12
CA GLU A 41 1.49 -7.68 19.50
C GLU A 41 0.38 -8.73 19.65
N ASN A 42 -0.90 -8.33 19.65
CA ASN A 42 -2.02 -9.22 19.97
C ASN A 42 -3.28 -8.99 19.11
N LEU A 43 -3.21 -8.15 18.07
CA LEU A 43 -4.33 -7.75 17.19
C LEU A 43 -5.50 -7.03 17.87
N ILE A 44 -5.43 -6.78 19.18
CA ILE A 44 -6.47 -6.13 19.98
C ILE A 44 -6.05 -4.70 20.33
N THR A 45 -4.85 -4.54 20.89
CA THR A 45 -4.29 -3.24 21.28
C THR A 45 -3.33 -2.75 20.21
N TRP A 46 -3.54 -1.51 19.75
CA TRP A 46 -2.79 -0.94 18.63
C TRP A 46 -2.08 0.35 19.03
N ASN A 47 -0.79 0.44 18.73
CA ASN A 47 0.03 1.64 18.86
C ASN A 47 0.14 2.33 17.50
N ARG A 48 -0.37 3.54 17.39
CA ARG A 48 -0.29 4.33 16.15
C ARG A 48 1.14 4.77 15.89
N LEU A 49 1.62 4.57 14.66
CA LEU A 49 2.95 5.03 14.21
C LEU A 49 2.82 6.40 13.56
N GLY A 50 2.10 6.47 12.44
CA GLY A 50 1.98 7.70 11.65
C GLY A 50 1.59 7.41 10.21
N PRO A 51 1.46 8.46 9.39
CA PRO A 51 1.17 8.28 7.98
C PRO A 51 2.41 7.95 7.15
N LEU A 52 2.22 7.21 6.06
CA LEU A 52 3.24 7.01 5.02
C LEU A 52 3.56 8.32 4.30
N VAL A 53 2.53 9.12 3.99
CA VAL A 53 2.64 10.43 3.33
C VAL A 53 1.64 11.44 3.91
N ARG A 54 1.96 12.73 3.83
CA ARG A 54 1.10 13.85 4.26
C ARG A 54 0.91 14.85 3.12
N GLY A 55 -0.18 15.62 3.16
CA GLY A 55 -0.42 16.70 2.19
C GLY A 55 -0.97 16.24 0.84
N GLU A 56 -1.14 14.94 0.62
CA GLU A 56 -1.75 14.35 -0.58
C GLU A 56 -2.79 13.27 -0.22
N ASP A 57 -3.73 13.00 -1.14
CA ASP A 57 -4.69 11.92 -0.96
C ASP A 57 -4.07 10.58 -1.33
N ASN A 58 -4.07 9.65 -0.38
CA ASN A 58 -3.39 8.38 -0.54
C ASN A 58 -4.05 7.29 0.32
N LYS A 59 -4.05 6.06 -0.20
CA LYS A 59 -4.74 4.89 0.41
C LYS A 59 -4.17 3.58 -0.15
N ASP A 60 -4.86 2.48 0.14
CA ASP A 60 -4.55 1.13 -0.39
C ASP A 60 -3.17 0.61 0.00
N HIS A 61 -2.68 1.01 1.17
CA HIS A 61 -1.34 0.71 1.62
C HIS A 61 -1.26 -0.49 2.55
N PHE A 62 -0.14 -1.20 2.45
CA PHE A 62 0.20 -2.36 3.25
C PHE A 62 1.72 -2.59 3.20
N LEU A 63 2.23 -3.39 4.13
CA LEU A 63 3.64 -3.77 4.16
C LEU A 63 3.89 -5.06 3.38
N LEU A 64 5.10 -5.15 2.83
CA LEU A 64 5.70 -6.43 2.47
C LEU A 64 5.92 -7.25 3.76
N PRO A 65 5.67 -8.58 3.76
CA PRO A 65 5.82 -9.42 4.95
C PRO A 65 7.29 -9.74 5.30
N THR A 66 8.25 -9.07 4.67
CA THR A 66 9.70 -9.21 4.90
C THR A 66 10.37 -7.85 4.85
N LYS A 67 11.64 -7.80 5.25
CA LYS A 67 12.49 -6.60 5.16
C LYS A 67 13.69 -6.83 4.24
N PRO A 68 13.51 -6.73 2.90
CA PRO A 68 14.62 -6.79 1.96
C PRO A 68 15.68 -5.76 2.33
N GLU A 69 16.95 -6.18 2.36
CA GLU A 69 18.08 -5.33 2.75
C GLU A 69 17.91 -4.63 4.13
N GLY A 70 17.11 -5.22 5.03
CA GLY A 70 16.83 -4.66 6.35
C GLY A 70 15.84 -3.49 6.36
N ARG A 71 15.29 -3.10 5.20
CA ARG A 71 14.35 -1.97 5.06
C ARG A 71 12.92 -2.45 5.05
N CYS A 72 12.03 -1.64 5.60
CA CYS A 72 10.60 -1.84 5.49
C CYS A 72 10.12 -1.38 4.11
N VAL A 73 9.40 -2.26 3.41
CA VAL A 73 8.82 -1.96 2.11
C VAL A 73 7.30 -1.86 2.27
N ALA A 74 6.74 -0.75 1.81
CA ALA A 74 5.29 -0.54 1.74
C ALA A 74 4.85 -0.36 0.30
N PHE A 75 3.62 -0.77 0.04
CA PHE A 75 2.89 -0.38 -1.16
C PHE A 75 1.85 0.65 -0.76
N HIS A 76 1.50 1.56 -1.66
CA HIS A 76 0.45 2.57 -1.46
C HIS A 76 -0.05 3.10 -2.80
N ARG A 77 -1.14 3.86 -2.79
CA ARG A 77 -1.69 4.44 -4.00
C ARG A 77 -1.59 5.95 -3.97
N ARG A 78 -0.57 6.47 -4.66
CA ARG A 78 -0.60 7.82 -5.22
C ARG A 78 -1.37 7.78 -6.53
N PRO A 79 -2.60 8.32 -6.59
CA PRO A 79 -3.45 8.16 -7.76
C PRO A 79 -2.73 8.63 -9.04
N PRO A 80 -2.84 7.87 -10.14
CA PRO A 80 -3.74 6.74 -10.33
C PRO A 80 -3.09 5.35 -10.11
N SER A 81 -1.85 5.30 -9.64
CA SER A 81 -0.99 4.11 -9.70
C SER A 81 -0.71 3.51 -8.33
N ILE A 82 -0.31 2.25 -8.30
CA ILE A 82 0.33 1.62 -7.14
C ILE A 82 1.80 2.02 -7.14
N TRP A 83 2.27 2.45 -5.98
CA TRP A 83 3.63 2.85 -5.71
C TRP A 83 4.22 1.95 -4.63
N LEU A 84 5.54 1.81 -4.66
CA LEU A 84 6.36 1.25 -3.60
C LEU A 84 7.06 2.39 -2.88
N ALA A 85 7.19 2.27 -1.56
CA ALA A 85 7.96 3.15 -0.69
C ALA A 85 8.84 2.32 0.24
N GLU A 86 10.02 2.83 0.59
CA GLU A 86 10.96 2.17 1.51
C GLU A 86 11.24 3.06 2.72
N SER A 87 11.42 2.44 3.89
CA SER A 87 11.68 3.12 5.16
C SER A 87 12.58 2.28 6.06
N ASP A 88 13.45 2.94 6.81
CA ASP A 88 14.29 2.28 7.82
C ASP A 88 13.53 2.04 9.14
N ASP A 89 12.46 2.81 9.41
CA ASP A 89 11.82 2.87 10.74
C ASP A 89 10.27 2.88 10.74
N LEU A 90 9.64 2.81 9.57
CA LEU A 90 8.18 2.93 9.34
C LEU A 90 7.56 4.28 9.73
N VAL A 91 8.38 5.25 10.12
CA VAL A 91 7.95 6.60 10.52
C VAL A 91 8.35 7.60 9.45
N HIS A 92 9.57 7.48 8.92
CA HIS A 92 10.12 8.34 7.88
C HIS A 92 10.14 7.60 6.54
N TRP A 93 9.50 8.20 5.53
CA TRP A 93 9.38 7.66 4.19
C TRP A 93 9.93 8.69 3.19
N PRO A 94 11.22 8.59 2.81
CA PRO A 94 11.85 9.55 1.91
C PRO A 94 11.25 9.48 0.50
N GLU A 95 11.01 10.63 -0.12
CA GLU A 95 10.38 10.74 -1.45
C GLU A 95 11.24 10.06 -2.54
N GLU A 96 12.56 10.18 -2.41
CA GLU A 96 13.56 9.57 -3.29
C GLU A 96 13.53 8.02 -3.26
N HIS A 97 12.91 7.44 -2.24
CA HIS A 97 12.72 6.00 -2.10
C HIS A 97 11.32 5.54 -2.53
N MET A 98 10.54 6.41 -3.18
CA MET A 98 9.23 6.08 -3.71
C MET A 98 9.24 5.97 -5.22
N ARG A 99 8.51 5.00 -5.76
CA ARG A 99 8.40 4.79 -7.20
C ARG A 99 7.09 4.10 -7.59
N ALA A 100 6.49 4.50 -8.71
CA ALA A 100 5.34 3.81 -9.27
C ALA A 100 5.76 2.42 -9.78
N ILE A 101 4.97 1.39 -9.47
CA ILE A 101 5.24 0.00 -9.87
C ILE A 101 4.17 -0.59 -10.79
N LEU A 102 2.92 -0.13 -10.65
CA LEU A 102 1.81 -0.57 -11.50
C LEU A 102 0.89 0.61 -11.76
N SER A 103 0.73 0.97 -13.03
CA SER A 103 -0.15 2.04 -13.49
C SER A 103 -1.37 1.47 -14.19
N PRO A 104 -2.47 2.24 -14.30
CA PRO A 104 -3.60 1.84 -15.13
C PRO A 104 -3.14 1.56 -16.55
N ARG A 105 -3.82 0.62 -17.22
CA ARG A 105 -3.49 0.19 -18.58
C ARG A 105 -4.60 0.68 -19.52
N PRO A 106 -4.41 1.80 -20.23
CA PRO A 106 -5.48 2.39 -21.06
C PRO A 106 -6.00 1.44 -22.13
N ASP A 107 -5.14 0.59 -22.68
CA ASP A 107 -5.48 -0.39 -23.73
C ASP A 107 -6.08 -1.68 -23.17
N ASN A 108 -6.23 -1.80 -21.84
CA ASN A 108 -6.91 -2.92 -21.22
C ASN A 108 -8.42 -2.65 -21.08
N TRP A 109 -9.18 -3.62 -20.57
CA TRP A 109 -10.64 -3.53 -20.51
C TRP A 109 -11.22 -3.15 -19.13
N TRP A 110 -10.44 -3.22 -18.04
CA TRP A 110 -11.00 -3.08 -16.69
C TRP A 110 -10.19 -2.25 -15.68
N ASP A 111 -8.87 -2.15 -15.82
CA ASP A 111 -7.99 -1.38 -14.94
C ASP A 111 -7.43 -0.14 -15.65
N THR A 112 -8.30 0.56 -16.36
CA THR A 112 -7.93 1.67 -17.25
C THR A 112 -7.84 3.02 -16.55
N LYS A 113 -8.56 3.23 -15.43
CA LYS A 113 -8.66 4.53 -14.77
C LYS A 113 -7.78 4.70 -13.54
N ARG A 114 -7.86 3.77 -12.58
CA ARG A 114 -6.99 3.72 -11.39
C ARG A 114 -6.76 2.28 -10.97
N VAL A 115 -5.62 2.05 -10.35
CA VAL A 115 -5.27 0.78 -9.70
C VAL A 115 -4.86 1.03 -8.25
N GLY A 116 -5.15 0.07 -7.38
CA GLY A 116 -4.82 0.11 -5.96
C GLY A 116 -4.49 -1.27 -5.45
N GLY A 117 -3.53 -1.37 -4.53
CA GLY A 117 -3.18 -2.66 -3.95
C GLY A 117 -4.31 -3.19 -3.04
N ASN A 118 -4.48 -4.50 -2.99
CA ASN A 118 -5.53 -5.12 -2.19
C ASN A 118 -5.02 -5.40 -0.77
N GLY A 119 -3.90 -6.12 -0.65
CA GLY A 119 -3.29 -6.49 0.61
C GLY A 119 -1.89 -7.09 0.42
N PRO A 120 -1.26 -7.53 1.52
CA PRO A 120 0.11 -8.03 1.52
C PRO A 120 0.29 -9.17 0.51
N PRO A 121 1.38 -9.16 -0.28
CA PRO A 121 1.59 -10.17 -1.28
C PRO A 121 2.03 -11.50 -0.64
N VAL A 122 1.79 -12.59 -1.36
CA VAL A 122 2.17 -13.94 -0.93
C VAL A 122 3.41 -14.38 -1.69
N ALA A 123 4.46 -14.80 -0.99
CA ALA A 123 5.66 -15.33 -1.61
C ALA A 123 5.38 -16.66 -2.33
N THR A 124 5.89 -16.81 -3.54
CA THR A 124 5.81 -18.04 -4.35
C THR A 124 7.16 -18.29 -5.05
N GLU A 125 7.33 -19.45 -5.67
CA GLU A 125 8.50 -19.74 -6.51
C GLU A 125 8.59 -18.86 -7.77
N HIS A 126 7.51 -18.17 -8.12
CA HIS A 126 7.41 -17.28 -9.29
C HIS A 126 7.48 -15.80 -8.94
N GLY A 127 7.68 -15.45 -7.66
CA GLY A 127 7.62 -14.07 -7.18
C GLY A 127 6.54 -13.82 -6.14
N TRP A 128 6.30 -12.54 -5.86
CA TRP A 128 5.26 -12.06 -4.96
C TRP A 128 3.90 -12.02 -5.65
N LEU A 129 3.05 -13.00 -5.37
CA LEU A 129 1.66 -13.03 -5.82
C LEU A 129 0.88 -11.89 -5.15
N THR A 130 0.53 -10.88 -5.94
CA THR A 130 -0.06 -9.64 -5.45
C THR A 130 -1.46 -9.46 -6.02
N LEU A 131 -2.45 -9.38 -5.12
CA LEU A 131 -3.79 -8.98 -5.49
C LEU A 131 -3.89 -7.46 -5.57
N TYR A 132 -4.49 -6.95 -6.63
CA TYR A 132 -4.79 -5.54 -6.79
C TYR A 132 -6.21 -5.37 -7.30
N HIS A 133 -6.77 -4.18 -7.08
CA HIS A 133 -8.02 -3.79 -7.70
C HIS A 133 -7.77 -2.68 -8.72
N GLY A 134 -8.68 -2.59 -9.67
CA GLY A 134 -8.70 -1.56 -10.70
C GLY A 134 -10.13 -1.25 -11.09
N TYR A 135 -10.34 -0.07 -11.64
CA TYR A 135 -11.63 0.32 -12.18
C TYR A 135 -11.48 1.10 -13.50
N ASP A 136 -12.54 1.03 -14.30
CA ASP A 136 -12.68 1.67 -15.60
C ASP A 136 -13.35 3.06 -15.48
N GLU A 137 -13.64 3.72 -16.60
CA GLU A 137 -14.33 5.01 -16.61
C GLU A 137 -15.74 4.94 -15.99
N ASP A 138 -16.40 3.78 -16.06
CA ASP A 138 -17.69 3.49 -15.44
C ASP A 138 -17.57 3.17 -13.94
N ARG A 139 -16.35 3.20 -13.38
CA ARG A 139 -16.01 2.92 -11.98
C ARG A 139 -16.36 1.52 -11.51
N ILE A 140 -16.46 0.56 -12.44
CA ILE A 140 -16.69 -0.83 -12.09
C ILE A 140 -15.40 -1.42 -11.53
N HIS A 141 -15.39 -1.70 -10.23
CA HIS A 141 -14.23 -2.29 -9.55
C HIS A 141 -14.12 -3.78 -9.85
N ARG A 142 -12.92 -4.21 -10.20
CA ARG A 142 -12.58 -5.63 -10.37
C ARG A 142 -11.25 -5.94 -9.68
N ILE A 143 -11.02 -7.21 -9.40
CA ILE A 143 -9.78 -7.71 -8.79
C ILE A 143 -8.96 -8.40 -9.87
N GLY A 144 -7.66 -8.13 -9.85
CA GLY A 144 -6.68 -8.83 -10.67
C GLY A 144 -5.48 -9.28 -9.84
N VAL A 145 -4.54 -9.90 -10.54
CA VAL A 145 -3.31 -10.45 -9.98
C VAL A 145 -2.13 -9.91 -10.79
N CYS A 146 -1.04 -9.57 -10.10
CA CYS A 146 0.28 -9.45 -10.71
C CYS A 146 1.31 -10.22 -9.88
N LEU A 147 2.45 -10.52 -10.50
CA LEU A 147 3.66 -11.02 -9.85
C LEU A 147 4.66 -9.87 -9.76
N LEU A 148 5.20 -9.65 -8.55
CA LEU A 148 6.37 -8.80 -8.37
C LEU A 148 7.61 -9.69 -8.23
N ASP A 149 8.76 -9.22 -8.69
CA ASP A 149 10.02 -9.94 -8.56
C ASP A 149 10.35 -10.21 -7.07
N ILE A 150 10.79 -11.44 -6.77
CA ILE A 150 11.00 -11.88 -5.38
C ILE A 150 12.12 -11.10 -4.69
N GLU A 151 13.17 -10.75 -5.44
CA GLU A 151 14.35 -10.02 -4.96
C GLU A 151 14.11 -8.51 -5.03
N ASN A 152 13.42 -8.04 -6.07
CA ASN A 152 13.10 -6.63 -6.25
C ASN A 152 11.59 -6.39 -6.44
N PRO A 153 10.83 -6.19 -5.34
CA PRO A 153 9.38 -6.00 -5.40
C PRO A 153 8.93 -4.71 -6.11
N ALA A 154 9.86 -3.86 -6.57
CA ALA A 154 9.55 -2.73 -7.44
C ALA A 154 9.30 -3.12 -8.91
N ILE A 155 9.59 -4.36 -9.29
CA ILE A 155 9.48 -4.84 -10.68
C ILE A 155 8.28 -5.78 -10.81
N VAL A 156 7.37 -5.47 -11.73
CA VAL A 156 6.30 -6.38 -12.16
C VAL A 156 6.86 -7.32 -13.24
N ILE A 157 6.69 -8.64 -13.09
CA ILE A 157 7.36 -9.66 -13.93
C ILE A 157 6.39 -10.55 -14.72
N ASN A 158 5.15 -10.10 -14.89
CA ASN A 158 4.10 -10.83 -15.61
C ASN A 158 4.39 -11.02 -17.10
#